data_AF-A0A9N8ZWA4-F1
#
_entry.id   AF-A0A9N8ZWA4-F1
#
_cell.length_a   1.000
_cell.length_b   1.000
_cell.length_c   1.000
_cell.angle_alpha   90.00
_cell.angle_beta   90.00
_cell.angle_gamma   90.00
#
_symmetry.space_group_name_H-M   'P 1'
#
loop_
_entity.id
_entity.type
_entity.pdbx_description
1 polymer ?
#
loop_
_entity_poly.entity_id
_entity_poly.type
_entity_poly.pdbx_seq_one_letter_code
_entity_poly.pdbx_strand_id
1 'polypeptide(L)'
;DINLIQNGLRPEFSKEIPLFYIDLANNCMDATATERPSVSDIQKLLNSWTKENYYVRIFEKADIKSYEYKSENSADLCENSIIKH
;
A
#
# COMPACT_ATOMS: atom_id res chain seq x y z
N ASP A 1 -3.58 12.08 -12.44
CA ASP A 1 -2.92 11.95 -13.76
C ASP A 1 -3.30 10.64 -14.43
N ILE A 2 -4.02 10.71 -15.55
CA ILE A 2 -4.51 9.53 -16.32
C ILE A 2 -3.38 8.87 -17.14
N ASN A 3 -2.22 9.52 -17.24
CA ASN A 3 -1.08 9.08 -18.06
C ASN A 3 -0.14 8.05 -17.40
N LEU A 4 -0.28 7.76 -16.09
CA LEU A 4 0.63 6.84 -15.38
C LEU A 4 0.44 5.37 -15.79
N ILE A 5 -0.77 4.96 -16.19
CA ILE A 5 -1.08 3.56 -16.47
C ILE A 5 -0.60 3.13 -17.89
N GLN A 6 -0.40 4.08 -18.81
CA GLN A 6 -0.03 3.80 -20.20
C GLN A 6 1.41 3.25 -20.38
N ASN A 7 2.31 3.51 -19.42
CA ASN A 7 3.70 3.04 -19.45
C ASN A 7 4.00 1.94 -18.43
N GLY A 8 2.97 1.38 -17.78
CA GLY A 8 3.18 0.39 -16.73
C GLY A 8 3.81 0.95 -15.45
N LEU A 9 3.89 2.28 -15.29
CA LEU A 9 4.36 2.88 -14.04
C LEU A 9 3.38 2.52 -12.93
N ARG A 10 3.92 1.94 -11.84
CA ARG A 10 3.18 1.57 -10.64
C ARG A 10 3.55 2.56 -9.52
N PRO A 11 2.62 2.88 -8.61
CA PRO A 11 2.96 3.65 -7.42
C PRO A 11 4.09 2.97 -6.65
N GLU A 12 5.01 3.75 -6.09
CA GLU A 12 5.96 3.23 -5.12
C GLU A 12 5.22 2.89 -3.81
N PHE A 13 5.62 1.80 -3.19
CA PHE A 13 5.11 1.40 -1.89
C PHE A 13 5.93 2.07 -0.79
N SER A 14 5.27 2.57 0.24
CA SER A 14 5.97 3.08 1.42
C SER A 14 6.63 1.93 2.19
N LYS A 15 7.70 2.22 2.94
CA LYS A 15 8.50 1.20 3.65
C LYS A 15 7.71 0.51 4.77
N GLU A 16 6.62 1.11 5.20
CA GLU A 16 5.74 0.62 6.26
C GLU A 16 4.80 -0.47 5.75
N ILE A 17 4.57 -0.57 4.44
CA ILE A 17 3.71 -1.59 3.84
C ILE A 17 4.38 -2.98 3.97
N PRO A 18 3.67 -4.00 4.50
CA PRO A 18 4.23 -5.35 4.58
C PRO A 18 4.57 -5.94 3.21
N LEU A 19 5.74 -6.59 3.10
CA LEU A 19 6.24 -7.15 1.83
C LEU A 19 5.24 -8.10 1.15
N PHE A 20 4.58 -8.98 1.91
CA PHE A 20 3.60 -9.91 1.35
C PHE A 20 2.37 -9.21 0.74
N TYR A 21 2.04 -7.99 1.18
CA TYR A 21 0.98 -7.19 0.58
C TYR A 21 1.47 -6.54 -0.73
N ILE A 22 2.73 -6.10 -0.76
CA ILE A 22 3.39 -5.61 -1.98
C ILE A 22 3.41 -6.70 -3.04
N ASP A 23 3.77 -7.94 -2.67
CA ASP A 23 3.78 -9.08 -3.59
C ASP A 23 2.39 -9.36 -4.17
N LEU A 24 1.34 -9.34 -3.33
CA LEU A 24 -0.04 -9.47 -3.79
C LEU A 24 -0.43 -8.34 -4.74
N ALA A 25 -0.10 -7.09 -4.40
CA ALA A 25 -0.41 -5.94 -5.23
C ALA A 25 0.29 -6.01 -6.59
N ASN A 26 1.57 -6.42 -6.61
CA ASN A 26 2.33 -6.63 -7.84
C ASN A 26 1.70 -7.71 -8.72
N ASN A 27 1.33 -8.87 -8.16
CA ASN A 27 0.67 -9.94 -8.91
C ASN A 27 -0.69 -9.49 -9.47
N CYS A 28 -1.48 -8.74 -8.71
CA CYS A 28 -2.75 -8.17 -9.18
C CYS A 28 -2.56 -7.18 -10.34
N MET A 29 -1.42 -6.49 -10.38
CA MET A 29 -1.10 -5.46 -11.36
C MET A 29 -0.16 -5.95 -12.46
N ASP A 30 0.02 -7.27 -12.62
CA ASP A 30 0.88 -7.85 -13.65
C ASP A 30 0.46 -7.38 -15.06
N ALA A 31 1.46 -7.12 -15.91
CA ALA A 31 1.24 -6.71 -17.30
C ALA A 31 0.54 -7.82 -18.10
N THR A 32 0.87 -9.07 -17.79
CA THR A 32 0.29 -10.27 -18.37
C THR A 32 -0.99 -10.65 -17.64
N ALA A 33 -2.12 -10.58 -18.33
CA ALA A 33 -3.43 -10.81 -17.70
C ALA A 33 -3.59 -12.21 -17.08
N THR A 34 -2.91 -13.23 -17.61
CA THR A 34 -2.98 -14.62 -17.11
C THR A 34 -2.17 -14.85 -15.84
N GLU A 35 -1.20 -13.98 -15.53
CA GLU A 35 -0.42 -14.04 -14.29
C GLU A 35 -1.16 -13.38 -13.12
N ARG A 36 -2.23 -12.63 -13.41
CA ARG A 36 -3.05 -12.01 -12.37
C ARG A 36 -3.83 -13.10 -11.62
N PRO A 37 -3.84 -13.06 -10.27
CA PRO A 37 -4.62 -14.01 -9.49
C PRO A 37 -6.11 -13.85 -9.76
N SER A 38 -6.85 -14.96 -9.71
CA SER A 38 -8.30 -14.88 -9.78
C SER A 38 -8.87 -14.24 -8.51
N VAL A 39 -10.10 -13.73 -8.60
CA VAL A 39 -10.83 -13.22 -7.41
C VAL A 39 -10.92 -14.31 -6.32
N SER A 40 -11.09 -15.57 -6.72
CA SER A 40 -11.16 -16.68 -5.77
C SER A 40 -9.84 -16.89 -5.03
N ASP A 41 -8.70 -16.75 -5.72
CA ASP A 41 -7.38 -16.91 -5.11
C ASP A 41 -7.07 -15.77 -4.14
N ILE A 42 -7.40 -14.54 -4.52
CA ILE A 42 -7.30 -13.36 -3.65
C ILE A 42 -8.15 -13.57 -2.39
N GLN A 43 -9.41 -14.00 -2.54
CA GLN A 43 -10.30 -14.24 -1.40
C GLN A 43 -9.75 -15.32 -0.46
N LYS A 44 -9.23 -16.43 -0.99
CA LYS A 44 -8.63 -17.49 -0.16
C LYS A 44 -7.41 -16.98 0.59
N LEU A 45 -6.55 -16.22 -0.07
CA LEU A 45 -5.34 -15.64 0.53
C LEU A 45 -5.70 -14.67 1.66
N LEU A 46 -6.58 -13.69 1.40
CA LEU A 46 -7.03 -12.73 2.41
C LEU A 46 -7.71 -13.42 3.59
N ASN A 47 -8.54 -14.43 3.33
CA ASN A 47 -9.17 -15.24 4.39
C ASN A 47 -8.16 -16.07 5.20
N SER A 48 -7.02 -16.43 4.62
CA SER A 48 -5.94 -17.10 5.37
C SER A 48 -5.24 -16.14 6.31
N TRP A 49 -5.03 -14.89 5.89
CA TRP A 49 -4.39 -13.85 6.72
C TRP A 49 -5.25 -13.47 7.92
N THR A 50 -6.57 -13.39 7.76
CA THR A 50 -7.48 -13.03 8.86
C THR A 50 -7.62 -14.11 9.93
N LYS A 51 -7.28 -15.37 9.63
CA LYS A 51 -7.31 -16.49 10.58
C LYS A 51 -6.05 -16.60 11.43
N GLU A 52 -4.99 -15.92 11.02
CA GLU A 52 -3.66 -16.08 11.58
C GLU A 52 -3.24 -14.79 12.30
N ASN A 53 -3.12 -14.86 13.63
CA ASN A 53 -2.72 -13.72 14.48
C ASN A 53 -1.38 -13.09 14.07
N TYR A 54 -0.55 -13.80 13.30
CA TYR A 54 0.66 -13.26 12.71
C TYR A 54 0.36 -12.07 11.78
N TYR A 55 -0.50 -12.23 10.77
CA TYR A 55 -0.74 -11.19 9.77
C TYR A 55 -1.48 -10.00 10.35
N VAL A 56 -2.47 -10.24 11.22
CA VAL A 56 -3.20 -9.18 11.93
C VAL A 56 -2.22 -8.25 12.66
N ARG A 57 -1.28 -8.82 13.43
CA ARG A 57 -0.28 -8.04 14.16
C ARG A 57 0.71 -7.31 13.26
N ILE A 58 1.02 -7.84 12.08
CA ILE A 58 1.89 -7.16 11.11
C ILE A 58 1.18 -5.95 10.52
N PHE A 59 -0.10 -6.09 10.15
CA PHE A 59 -0.90 -4.97 9.66
C PHE A 59 -1.07 -3.88 10.72
N GLU A 60 -1.40 -4.26 11.96
CA GLU A 60 -1.50 -3.30 13.08
C GLU A 60 -0.19 -2.51 13.28
N LYS A 61 0.96 -3.19 13.22
CA LYS A 61 2.26 -2.51 13.32
C LYS A 61 2.55 -1.58 12.15
N ALA A 62 2.17 -1.97 10.93
CA ALA A 62 2.32 -1.14 9.74
C ALA A 62 1.46 0.13 9.86
N ASP A 63 0.22 -0.01 10.34
CA ASP A 63 -0.69 1.10 10.55
C ASP A 63 -0.14 2.08 11.61
N ILE A 64 0.31 1.58 12.76
CA ILE A 64 0.94 2.39 13.81
C ILE A 64 2.10 3.22 13.25
N LYS A 65 3.02 2.59 12.51
CA LYS A 65 4.16 3.29 11.88
C LYS A 65 3.73 4.34 10.87
N SER A 66 2.69 4.05 10.08
CA SER A 66 2.12 5.01 9.13
C SER A 66 1.57 6.25 9.85
N TYR A 67 0.92 6.06 11.01
CA TYR A 67 0.45 7.16 11.84
C TYR A 67 1.59 7.94 12.48
N GLU A 68 2.62 7.26 13.01
CA GLU A 68 3.83 7.88 13.58
C GLU A 68 4.53 8.76 12.53
N TYR A 69 4.80 8.21 11.34
CA TYR A 69 5.40 8.96 10.22
C TYR A 69 4.57 10.20 9.84
N LYS A 70 3.25 10.07 9.76
CA LYS A 70 2.37 11.21 9.47
C LYS A 70 2.41 12.26 10.57
N SER A 71 2.48 11.86 11.83
CA SER A 71 2.55 12.78 12.97
C SER A 71 3.86 13.56 13.00
N GLU A 72 4.99 12.90 12.72
CA GLU A 72 6.33 13.50 12.70
C GLU A 72 6.51 14.46 11.51
N ASN A 73 5.93 14.15 10.35
CA ASN A 73 6.04 14.97 9.14
C ASN A 73 4.86 15.96 8.95
N SER A 74 3.97 16.08 9.96
CA SER A 74 2.86 17.05 9.92
C SER A 74 3.31 18.51 10.09
N ALA A 75 4.55 18.74 10.55
CA ALA A 75 5.14 20.08 10.69
C ALA A 75 5.47 20.76 9.34
N ASP A 76 5.68 19.99 8.26
CA ASP A 76 6.03 20.54 6.93
C ASP A 76 4.82 21.04 6.12
N LEU A 77 3.59 20.87 6.63
CA LEU A 77 2.40 21.47 6.03
C LEU A 77 2.19 22.94 6.45
N CYS A 78 2.97 23.46 7.40
CA CYS A 78 2.88 24.84 7.87
C CYS A 78 3.73 25.84 7.06
N GLU A 79 4.60 25.41 6.14
CA GLU A 79 5.41 26.36 5.36
C GLU A 79 4.71 26.89 4.09
N ASN A 80 3.63 26.24 3.65
CA ASN A 80 2.85 26.68 2.47
C ASN A 80 1.65 27.59 2.79
N SER A 81 1.49 28.04 4.04
CA SER A 81 0.40 28.96 4.45
C SER A 81 0.80 30.44 4.55
N ILE A 82 2.03 30.83 4.16
CA ILE A 82 2.41 32.25 4.07
C ILE A 82 2.44 32.68 2.59
N ILE A 83 1.26 32.83 1.99
CA ILE A 83 1.09 33.82 0.93
C ILE A 83 0.41 35.03 1.58
N LYS A 84 1.24 36.01 1.95
CA LYS A 84 0.80 37.36 2.32
C LYS A 84 0.17 38.03 1.09
N HIS A 85 -1.07 38.47 1.23
CA HIS A 85 -1.54 39.74 0.66
C HIS A 85 -2.33 40.47 1.73
#